data_AF-A0AAD9BTY7-F1
#
_entry.id   AF-A0AAD9BTY7-F1
#
_cell.length_a   1.000
_cell.length_b   1.000
_cell.length_c   1.000
_cell.angle_alpha   90.00
_cell.angle_beta   90.00
_cell.angle_gamma   90.00
#
_symmetry.space_group_name_H-M   'P 1'
#
loop_
_entity.id
_entity.type
_entity.pdbx_description
1 polymer ?
#
loop_
_entity_poly.entity_id
_entity_poly.type
_entity_poly.pdbx_seq_one_letter_code
_entity_poly.pdbx_strand_id
1 'polypeptide(L)'
;MGAGSGRQCCIEIENECATYTFVNPRIYTFSGVCVTPFPPTLAPGASGSALFRKKPIIARGSVGVVTYDLLNKDTNMTAEKIAVMFSAPFNFDFHSNLYALGVFDRSKQCDEALYKQMYYEEPPTTFSRQHADCSCLTYVGDHITIMGTMSDIHQPVIKVQVSQN
;
A
#
# COMPACT_ATOMS: atom_id res chain seq x y z
N MET A 1 -15.94 24.88 -14.99
CA MET A 1 -15.44 23.49 -15.07
C MET A 1 -15.40 22.93 -13.66
N GLY A 2 -16.34 22.06 -13.29
CA GLY A 2 -16.52 21.62 -11.90
C GLY A 2 -15.45 20.62 -11.47
N ALA A 3 -14.65 20.97 -10.48
CA ALA A 3 -13.76 20.06 -9.78
C ALA A 3 -14.62 19.00 -9.07
N GLY A 4 -14.76 17.82 -9.68
CA GLY A 4 -15.51 16.72 -9.09
C GLY A 4 -14.86 16.26 -7.78
N SER A 5 -15.61 16.35 -6.67
CA SER A 5 -15.25 15.89 -5.32
C SER A 5 -15.11 14.36 -5.25
N GLY A 6 -14.12 13.82 -5.96
CA GLY A 6 -13.77 12.40 -5.98
C GLY A 6 -12.93 12.03 -4.77
N ARG A 7 -13.30 10.95 -4.06
CA ARG A 7 -12.38 10.29 -3.13
C ARG A 7 -11.30 9.61 -3.96
N GLN A 8 -10.05 9.89 -3.64
CA GLN A 8 -8.88 9.29 -4.24
C GLN A 8 -7.99 8.70 -3.15
N CYS A 9 -6.91 8.03 -3.51
CA CYS A 9 -5.79 7.70 -2.63
C CYS A 9 -4.56 7.59 -3.53
N CYS A 10 -3.53 8.39 -3.26
CA CYS A 10 -2.23 8.23 -3.89
C CYS A 10 -1.35 7.38 -2.98
N ILE A 11 -0.61 6.44 -3.54
CA ILE A 11 0.43 5.70 -2.82
C ILE A 11 1.73 5.97 -3.54
N GLU A 12 2.72 6.46 -2.81
CA GLU A 12 4.09 6.70 -3.25
C GLU A 12 4.99 5.70 -2.51
N ILE A 13 5.79 4.93 -3.25
CA ILE A 13 6.72 3.94 -2.70
C ILE A 13 8.13 4.29 -3.14
N GLU A 14 9.04 4.36 -2.19
CA GLU A 14 10.47 4.51 -2.40
C GLU A 14 11.22 3.24 -1.97
N ASN A 15 12.06 2.74 -2.87
CA ASN A 15 12.94 1.60 -2.62
C ASN A 15 14.33 2.08 -2.21
N GLU A 16 14.63 2.06 -0.92
CA GLU A 16 15.96 2.38 -0.39
C GLU A 16 16.83 1.13 -0.17
N CYS A 17 16.33 -0.05 -0.53
CA CYS A 17 17.11 -1.28 -0.42
C CYS A 17 18.25 -1.27 -1.45
N ALA A 18 19.47 -1.61 -1.01
CA ALA A 18 20.60 -1.75 -1.92
C ALA A 18 20.57 -3.07 -2.72
N THR A 19 19.92 -4.10 -2.19
CA THR A 19 19.96 -5.48 -2.72
C THR A 19 18.67 -5.93 -3.38
N TYR A 20 17.53 -5.29 -3.06
CA TYR A 20 16.23 -5.70 -3.56
C TYR A 20 15.74 -4.77 -4.68
N THR A 21 15.24 -5.37 -5.76
CA THR A 21 14.44 -4.68 -6.78
C THR A 21 12.98 -5.07 -6.57
N PHE A 22 12.07 -4.10 -6.51
CA PHE A 22 10.65 -4.41 -6.39
C PHE A 22 10.12 -4.75 -7.77
N VAL A 23 9.49 -5.90 -7.91
CA VAL A 23 8.98 -6.42 -9.19
C VAL A 23 7.54 -6.93 -9.04
N ASN A 24 6.86 -7.15 -10.16
CA ASN A 24 5.51 -7.72 -10.20
C ASN A 24 4.49 -6.97 -9.31
N PRO A 25 4.25 -5.66 -9.53
CA PRO A 25 3.21 -4.96 -8.81
C PRO A 25 1.86 -5.67 -9.00
N ARG A 26 1.18 -5.99 -7.91
CA ARG A 26 -0.18 -6.53 -7.92
C ARG A 26 -1.10 -5.59 -7.15
N ILE A 27 -2.32 -5.47 -7.64
CA ILE A 27 -3.32 -4.55 -7.10
C ILE A 27 -4.62 -5.34 -6.94
N TYR A 28 -5.16 -5.31 -5.73
CA TYR A 28 -6.53 -5.72 -5.46
C TYR A 28 -7.32 -4.52 -4.92
N THR A 29 -8.40 -4.16 -5.59
CA THR A 29 -9.33 -3.11 -5.14
C THR A 29 -10.62 -3.74 -4.65
N PHE A 30 -10.87 -3.70 -3.34
CA PHE A 30 -12.17 -4.07 -2.79
C PHE A 30 -13.24 -3.02 -3.18
N SER A 31 -12.84 -1.74 -3.26
CA SER A 31 -13.66 -0.68 -3.85
C SER A 31 -12.82 0.39 -4.55
N GLY A 32 -13.39 1.02 -5.56
CA GLY A 32 -12.69 1.97 -6.42
C GLY A 32 -12.09 1.32 -7.66
N VAL A 33 -11.12 2.01 -8.27
CA VAL A 33 -10.38 1.58 -9.46
C VAL A 33 -8.97 2.18 -9.42
N CYS A 34 -8.00 1.44 -9.95
CA CYS A 34 -6.66 1.95 -10.23
C CYS A 34 -6.71 2.84 -11.48
N VAL A 35 -6.43 4.13 -11.32
CA VAL A 35 -6.38 5.12 -12.41
C VAL A 35 -4.99 5.15 -13.04
N THR A 36 -3.97 5.15 -12.19
CA THR A 36 -2.57 5.12 -12.60
C THR A 36 -1.90 3.97 -11.86
N PRO A 37 -1.40 2.94 -12.57
CA PRO A 37 -0.70 1.83 -11.92
C PRO A 37 0.72 2.22 -11.55
N PHE A 38 1.30 1.48 -10.62
CA PHE A 38 2.72 1.56 -10.32
C PHE A 38 3.60 1.16 -11.52
N PRO A 39 4.86 1.61 -11.59
CA PRO A 39 5.82 1.08 -12.56
C PRO A 39 6.04 -0.42 -12.37
N PRO A 40 6.33 -1.19 -13.43
CA PRO A 40 6.50 -2.64 -13.33
C PRO A 40 7.67 -3.05 -12.44
N THR A 41 8.67 -2.17 -12.27
CA THR A 41 9.85 -2.39 -11.45
C THR A 41 10.26 -1.11 -10.71
N LEU A 42 10.83 -1.27 -9.51
CA LEU A 42 11.54 -0.23 -8.76
C LEU A 42 12.92 -0.75 -8.35
N ALA A 43 13.95 -0.32 -9.07
CA ALA A 43 15.35 -0.63 -8.74
C ALA A 43 15.76 0.02 -7.40
N PRO A 44 16.88 -0.39 -6.80
CA PRO A 44 17.50 0.32 -5.68
C PRO A 44 17.58 1.83 -5.93
N GLY A 45 17.09 2.63 -4.99
CA GLY A 45 17.03 4.09 -5.05
C GLY A 45 15.91 4.68 -5.93
N ALA A 46 15.07 3.84 -6.55
CA ALA A 46 13.95 4.30 -7.38
C ALA A 46 12.67 4.47 -6.56
N SER A 47 11.80 5.35 -7.05
CA SER A 47 10.45 5.54 -6.50
C SER A 47 9.38 5.44 -7.58
N GLY A 48 8.15 5.18 -7.15
CA GLY A 48 7.00 5.09 -8.03
C GLY A 48 5.71 5.36 -7.29
N SER A 49 4.64 5.62 -8.04
CA SER A 49 3.34 5.92 -7.45
C SER A 49 2.18 5.24 -8.17
N ALA A 50 1.08 5.07 -7.46
CA ALA A 50 -0.20 4.64 -8.01
C ALA A 50 -1.33 5.50 -7.47
N LEU A 51 -2.33 5.75 -8.32
CA LEU A 51 -3.50 6.55 -8.00
C LEU A 51 -4.76 5.69 -8.04
N PHE A 52 -5.46 5.65 -6.91
CA PHE A 52 -6.74 4.97 -6.76
C PHE A 52 -7.86 5.99 -6.65
N ARG A 53 -9.02 5.69 -7.23
CA ARG A 53 -10.19 6.57 -7.20
C ARG A 53 -11.46 5.79 -7.00
N LYS A 54 -12.43 6.38 -6.29
CA LYS A 54 -13.80 5.82 -6.23
C LYS A 54 -14.39 5.68 -7.64
N LYS A 55 -15.21 4.65 -7.85
CA LYS A 55 -16.02 4.56 -9.07
C LYS A 55 -17.06 5.70 -9.09
N PRO A 56 -17.36 6.30 -10.25
CA PRO A 56 -18.44 7.27 -10.36
C PRO A 56 -19.78 6.70 -9.85
N ILE A 57 -20.66 7.57 -9.34
CA ILE A 57 -22.07 7.27 -9.01
C ILE A 57 -22.29 6.37 -7.78
N ILE A 58 -21.29 5.59 -7.36
CA ILE A 58 -21.38 4.73 -6.16
C ILE A 58 -20.84 5.48 -4.94
N ALA A 59 -21.62 5.57 -3.85
CA ALA A 59 -21.21 6.14 -2.56
C ALA A 59 -20.28 5.19 -1.77
N ARG A 60 -19.21 4.69 -2.41
CA ARG A 60 -18.17 3.87 -1.79
C ARG A 60 -16.82 4.58 -1.90
N GLY A 61 -15.95 4.33 -0.92
CA GLY A 61 -14.59 4.88 -0.86
C GLY A 61 -13.64 4.25 -1.88
N SER A 62 -12.35 4.45 -1.68
CA SER A 62 -11.27 3.77 -2.41
C SER A 62 -10.51 2.91 -1.41
N VAL A 63 -10.63 1.60 -1.53
CA VAL A 63 -10.08 0.65 -0.55
C VAL A 63 -9.47 -0.57 -1.26
N GLY A 64 -8.33 -1.04 -0.78
CA GLY A 64 -7.62 -2.14 -1.42
C GLY A 64 -6.28 -2.46 -0.79
N VAL A 65 -5.55 -3.36 -1.43
CA VAL A 65 -4.18 -3.73 -1.08
C VAL A 65 -3.33 -3.79 -2.34
N VAL A 66 -2.08 -3.36 -2.23
CA VAL A 66 -1.08 -3.45 -3.28
C VAL A 66 0.12 -4.22 -2.76
N THR A 67 0.79 -4.96 -3.63
CA THR A 67 1.99 -5.72 -3.28
C THR A 67 3.08 -5.60 -4.32
N TYR A 68 4.33 -5.72 -3.88
CA TYR A 68 5.50 -5.89 -4.72
C TYR A 68 6.33 -7.07 -4.24
N ASP A 69 6.75 -7.95 -5.15
CA ASP A 69 7.71 -9.00 -4.85
C ASP A 69 9.11 -8.38 -4.68
N LEU A 70 9.88 -8.87 -3.72
CA LEU A 70 11.24 -8.42 -3.45
C LEU A 70 12.25 -9.34 -4.15
N LEU A 71 12.73 -8.93 -5.33
CA LEU A 71 13.75 -9.66 -6.08
C LEU A 71 15.13 -9.34 -5.50
N ASN A 72 15.74 -10.31 -4.83
CA ASN A 72 17.12 -10.20 -4.39
C ASN A 72 18.06 -10.30 -5.61
N LYS A 73 18.88 -9.28 -5.83
CA LYS A 73 19.77 -9.22 -7.00
C LYS A 73 20.91 -10.24 -6.98
N ASP A 74 21.33 -10.68 -5.78
CA ASP A 74 22.47 -11.57 -5.61
C ASP A 74 22.05 -13.04 -5.82
N THR A 75 20.86 -13.41 -5.36
CA THR A 75 20.32 -14.78 -5.51
C THR A 75 19.38 -14.94 -6.71
N ASN A 76 18.92 -13.83 -7.30
CA ASN A 76 17.89 -13.79 -8.33
C ASN A 76 16.59 -14.50 -7.91
N MET A 77 16.29 -14.49 -6.62
CA MET A 77 15.09 -15.10 -6.04
C MET A 77 14.18 -14.04 -5.41
N THR A 78 12.88 -14.36 -5.42
CA THR A 78 11.84 -13.61 -4.70
C THR A 78 11.33 -14.53 -3.58
N ALA A 79 11.65 -14.19 -2.33
CA ALA A 79 11.22 -14.95 -1.14
C ALA A 79 10.03 -14.26 -0.44
N GLU A 80 10.06 -12.93 -0.43
CA GLU A 80 9.09 -12.11 0.29
C GLU A 80 8.46 -11.07 -0.65
N LYS A 81 7.39 -10.45 -0.17
CA LYS A 81 6.75 -9.29 -0.78
C LYS A 81 6.35 -8.29 0.28
N ILE A 82 6.38 -7.01 -0.09
CA ILE A 82 5.74 -5.96 0.69
C ILE A 82 4.25 -5.90 0.36
N ALA A 83 3.44 -5.50 1.33
CA ALA A 83 2.04 -5.19 1.14
C ALA A 83 1.69 -3.84 1.77
N VAL A 84 0.92 -3.03 1.04
CA VAL A 84 0.37 -1.75 1.51
C VAL A 84 -1.13 -1.81 1.35
N MET A 85 -1.86 -1.85 2.47
CA MET A 85 -3.31 -1.75 2.49
C MET A 85 -3.69 -0.29 2.70
N PHE A 86 -4.71 0.16 1.97
CA PHE A 86 -5.25 1.50 2.10
C PHE A 86 -6.78 1.46 2.20
N SER A 87 -7.32 2.34 3.04
CA SER A 87 -8.74 2.59 3.13
C SER A 87 -9.01 4.09 3.22
N ALA A 88 -9.55 4.64 2.13
CA ALA A 88 -10.02 6.02 2.05
C ALA A 88 -11.56 6.03 1.96
N PRO A 89 -12.29 6.12 3.09
CA PRO A 89 -13.73 6.02 3.12
C PRO A 89 -14.43 7.21 2.45
N PHE A 90 -15.70 7.00 2.08
CA PHE A 90 -16.52 8.06 1.49
C PHE A 90 -16.97 9.08 2.54
N ASN A 91 -17.32 8.66 3.74
CA ASN A 91 -17.83 9.55 4.79
C ASN A 91 -16.84 9.64 5.96
N PHE A 92 -16.30 10.84 6.21
CA PHE A 92 -15.39 11.12 7.32
C PHE A 92 -16.11 11.39 8.64
N ASP A 93 -17.43 11.61 8.62
CA ASP A 93 -18.24 11.79 9.83
C ASP A 93 -18.32 10.49 10.67
N PHE A 94 -18.04 9.33 10.06
CA PHE A 94 -18.13 8.01 10.72
C PHE A 94 -16.88 7.12 10.52
N HIS A 95 -15.96 7.50 9.63
CA HIS A 95 -14.80 6.68 9.28
C HIS A 95 -13.57 7.55 9.01
N SER A 96 -12.46 7.24 9.67
CA SER A 96 -11.15 7.83 9.39
C SER A 96 -10.39 7.00 8.35
N ASN A 97 -9.45 7.65 7.67
CA ASN A 97 -8.53 6.93 6.79
C ASN A 97 -7.74 5.89 7.61
N LEU A 98 -7.46 4.73 7.01
CA LEU A 98 -6.75 3.62 7.65
C LEU A 98 -5.78 3.02 6.64
N TYR A 99 -4.59 2.65 7.10
CA TYR A 99 -3.60 1.97 6.28
C TYR A 99 -2.84 0.93 7.09
N ALA A 100 -2.26 -0.03 6.38
CA ALA A 100 -1.41 -1.04 6.99
C ALA A 100 -0.22 -1.36 6.09
N LEU A 101 0.90 -1.69 6.72
CA LEU A 101 2.17 -2.01 6.09
C LEU A 101 2.63 -3.37 6.61
N GLY A 102 3.08 -4.24 5.72
CA GLY A 102 3.55 -5.56 6.13
C GLY A 102 4.45 -6.23 5.12
N VAL A 103 5.08 -7.31 5.56
CA VAL A 103 5.91 -8.19 4.75
C VAL A 103 5.35 -9.59 4.84
N PHE A 104 5.22 -10.23 3.69
CA PHE A 104 4.62 -11.55 3.57
C PHE A 104 5.49 -12.46 2.72
N ASP A 105 5.36 -13.77 2.93
CA ASP A 105 5.93 -14.76 2.02
C ASP A 105 5.41 -14.54 0.59
N ARG A 106 6.26 -14.79 -0.42
CA ARG A 106 5.92 -14.60 -1.84
C ARG A 106 4.64 -15.33 -2.26
N SER A 107 4.33 -16.47 -1.66
CA SER A 107 3.12 -17.26 -1.97
C SER A 107 1.83 -16.52 -1.62
N LYS A 108 1.89 -15.49 -0.76
CA LYS A 108 0.74 -14.68 -0.39
C LYS A 108 0.19 -13.94 -1.61
N GLN A 109 -1.08 -14.20 -1.89
CA GLN A 109 -1.78 -13.58 -3.01
C GLN A 109 -2.21 -12.15 -2.69
N CYS A 110 -2.21 -11.29 -3.70
CA CYS A 110 -2.77 -9.94 -3.62
C CYS A 110 -4.26 -10.03 -4.00
N ASP A 111 -5.11 -10.30 -3.00
CA ASP A 111 -6.52 -10.62 -3.18
C ASP A 111 -7.41 -10.11 -2.03
N GLU A 112 -8.68 -10.51 -2.07
CA GLU A 112 -9.66 -10.18 -1.03
C GLU A 112 -9.28 -10.72 0.35
N ALA A 113 -8.66 -11.89 0.41
CA ALA A 113 -8.27 -12.50 1.68
C ALA A 113 -7.14 -11.69 2.34
N LEU A 114 -6.12 -11.28 1.58
CA LEU A 114 -5.08 -10.39 2.09
C LEU A 114 -5.65 -9.04 2.53
N TYR A 115 -6.55 -8.45 1.74
CA TYR A 115 -7.21 -7.19 2.13
C TYR A 115 -7.97 -7.34 3.46
N LYS A 116 -8.80 -8.38 3.60
CA LYS A 116 -9.59 -8.62 4.82
C LYS A 116 -8.68 -8.88 6.03
N GLN A 117 -7.61 -9.64 5.85
CA GLN A 117 -6.61 -9.88 6.88
C GLN A 117 -6.01 -8.55 7.36
N MET A 118 -5.50 -7.72 6.44
CA MET A 118 -4.87 -6.45 6.81
C MET A 118 -5.87 -5.43 7.36
N TYR A 119 -7.16 -5.51 7.03
CA TYR A 119 -8.17 -4.52 7.45
C TYR A 119 -8.94 -4.89 8.72
N TYR A 120 -9.37 -6.14 8.88
CA TYR A 120 -10.28 -6.55 9.96
C TYR A 120 -9.60 -7.31 11.10
N GLU A 121 -8.54 -8.06 10.81
CA GLU A 121 -7.90 -8.90 11.84
C GLU A 121 -7.00 -8.06 12.74
N GLU A 122 -6.86 -8.45 14.01
CA GLU A 122 -5.87 -7.83 14.88
C GLU A 122 -4.46 -7.98 14.28
N PRO A 123 -3.59 -6.95 14.34
CA PRO A 123 -2.28 -7.01 13.70
C PRO A 123 -1.48 -8.23 14.20
N PRO A 124 -1.22 -9.22 13.34
CA PRO A 124 -0.36 -10.35 13.64
C PRO A 124 1.09 -9.91 13.56
N THR A 125 2.01 -10.85 13.71
CA THR A 125 3.45 -10.61 13.53
C THR A 125 3.87 -10.23 12.11
N THR A 126 2.95 -10.14 11.13
CA THR A 126 3.26 -9.93 9.70
C THR A 126 2.90 -8.55 9.15
N PHE A 127 2.16 -7.72 9.89
CA PHE A 127 1.87 -6.34 9.49
C PHE A 127 1.55 -5.45 10.69
N SER A 128 1.72 -4.15 10.49
CA SER A 128 1.24 -3.09 11.40
C SER A 128 0.10 -2.31 10.73
N ARG A 129 -0.87 -1.82 11.51
CA ARG A 129 -2.01 -1.03 11.02
C ARG A 129 -2.24 0.21 11.87
N GLN A 130 -2.62 1.32 11.23
CA GLN A 130 -2.90 2.57 11.92
C GLN A 130 -3.94 3.43 11.17
N HIS A 131 -4.68 4.23 11.94
CA HIS A 131 -5.46 5.34 11.40
C HIS A 131 -4.54 6.44 10.87
N ALA A 132 -4.97 7.14 9.82
CA ALA A 132 -4.20 8.25 9.30
C ALA A 132 -4.24 9.41 10.31
N ASP A 133 -3.07 9.87 10.70
CA ASP A 133 -2.87 11.05 11.56
C ASP A 133 -1.57 11.79 11.20
N CYS A 134 -1.03 11.53 10.00
CA CYS A 134 0.28 11.99 9.53
C CYS A 134 1.49 11.47 10.33
N SER A 135 1.32 10.60 11.33
CA SER A 135 2.45 9.99 12.02
C SER A 135 2.96 8.75 11.28
N CYS A 136 4.13 8.27 11.69
CA CYS A 136 4.84 7.19 11.02
C CYS A 136 4.42 5.83 11.58
N LEU A 137 3.89 4.98 10.70
CA LEU A 137 3.70 3.56 10.93
C LEU A 137 4.94 2.81 10.46
N THR A 138 5.46 1.91 11.29
CA THR A 138 6.61 1.07 10.95
C THR A 138 6.25 -0.40 11.14
N TYR A 139 6.69 -1.23 10.21
CA TYR A 139 6.74 -2.67 10.37
C TYR A 139 8.16 -3.15 10.05
N VAL A 140 8.74 -3.92 10.98
CA VAL A 140 10.09 -4.49 10.87
C VAL A 140 9.93 -5.97 10.56
N GLY A 141 10.27 -6.37 9.34
CA GLY A 141 10.39 -7.78 8.96
C GLY A 141 11.79 -8.31 9.21
N ASP A 142 12.08 -9.51 8.75
CA ASP A 142 13.40 -10.15 8.96
C ASP A 142 14.50 -9.46 8.13
N HIS A 143 14.23 -9.19 6.85
CA HIS A 143 15.24 -8.65 5.92
C HIS A 143 15.06 -7.15 5.60
N ILE A 144 13.86 -6.62 5.79
CA ILE A 144 13.51 -5.24 5.44
C ILE A 144 12.63 -4.59 6.50
N THR A 145 12.70 -3.27 6.55
CA THR A 145 11.80 -2.40 7.29
C THR A 145 10.94 -1.60 6.31
N ILE A 146 9.63 -1.59 6.54
CA ILE A 146 8.68 -0.77 5.78
C ILE A 146 8.09 0.29 6.70
N MET A 147 8.23 1.55 6.29
CA MET A 147 7.74 2.72 7.01
C MET A 147 6.77 3.48 6.11
N GLY A 148 5.81 4.15 6.72
CA GLY A 148 4.98 5.06 5.94
C GLY A 148 4.12 5.98 6.77
N THR A 149 3.63 7.03 6.12
CA THR A 149 2.75 8.06 6.68
C THR A 149 1.54 8.22 5.77
N MET A 150 0.37 8.48 6.35
CA MET A 150 -0.85 8.78 5.59
C MET A 150 -1.48 10.09 6.07
N SER A 151 -1.88 10.95 5.13
CA SER A 151 -2.66 12.15 5.45
C SER A 151 -4.13 11.82 5.71
N ASP A 152 -4.77 12.50 6.68
CA ASP A 152 -6.18 12.29 7.00
C ASP A 152 -7.09 13.31 6.27
N ILE A 153 -7.10 13.21 4.94
CA ILE A 153 -7.93 14.07 4.07
C ILE A 153 -8.69 13.22 3.03
N HIS A 154 -9.63 13.84 2.32
CA HIS A 154 -10.46 13.18 1.30
C HIS A 154 -9.70 12.64 0.08
N GLN A 155 -8.48 13.11 -0.14
CA GLN A 155 -7.54 12.66 -1.17
C GLN A 155 -6.20 12.38 -0.49
N PRO A 156 -6.13 11.33 0.35
CA PRO A 156 -4.94 11.05 1.11
C PRO A 156 -3.79 10.62 0.21
N VAL A 157 -2.59 10.88 0.71
CA VAL A 157 -1.34 10.38 0.15
C VAL A 157 -0.72 9.48 1.20
N ILE A 158 -0.42 8.25 0.80
CA ILE A 158 0.41 7.34 1.58
C ILE A 158 1.81 7.42 1.01
N LYS A 159 2.77 7.85 1.82
CA LYS A 159 4.20 7.77 1.49
C LYS A 159 4.79 6.57 2.18
N VAL A 160 5.48 5.73 1.42
CA VAL A 160 6.07 4.49 1.90
C VAL A 160 7.54 4.47 1.54
N GLN A 161 8.36 4.15 2.52
CA GLN A 161 9.79 3.95 2.37
C GLN A 161 10.12 2.54 2.81
N VAL A 162 10.91 1.82 2.02
CA VAL A 162 11.32 0.46 2.32
C VAL A 162 12.84 0.41 2.30
N SER A 163 13.42 0.03 3.42
CA SER A 163 14.86 -0.07 3.63
C SER A 163 15.25 -1.49 4.05
N GLN A 164 16.50 -1.84 3.80
CA GLN A 164 17.07 -3.10 4.25
C GLN A 164 17.52 -2.97 5.72
N ASN A 165 17.32 -4.04 6.50
CA ASN A 165 17.77 -4.10 7.89
C ASN A 165 19.29 -4.20 8.02
#